data_AF-J9BWJ5-F1
#
_entry.id   AF-J9BWJ5-F1
#
_cell.length_a   1.000
_cell.length_b   1.000
_cell.length_c   1.000
_cell.angle_alpha   90.00
_cell.angle_beta   90.00
_cell.angle_gamma   90.00
#
_symmetry.space_group_name_H-M   'P 1'
#
loop_
_entity.id
_entity.type
_entity.pdbx_description
1 polymer ?
#
loop_
_entity_poly.entity_id
_entity_poly.type
_entity_poly.pdbx_seq_one_letter_code
_entity_poly.pdbx_strand_id
1 'polypeptide(L)' 'MDVLNKGLKVMDSTAISMCMDNDVDLVVFNMNEKGNIEKAVKGEVEGTTITK' A
#
# COMPACT_ATOMS: atom_id res chain seq x y z
N MET A 1 -7.42 -11.30 1.22
CA MET A 1 -8.46 -10.46 1.87
C MET A 1 -7.84 -9.54 2.95
N ASP A 2 -6.55 -9.18 2.84
CA ASP A 2 -5.80 -8.71 4.00
C ASP A 2 -5.95 -7.22 4.35
N VAL A 3 -6.26 -6.36 3.39
CA VAL A 3 -6.33 -4.90 3.62
C VAL A 3 -7.63 -4.49 4.33
N LEU A 4 -8.75 -5.06 3.87
CA LEU A 4 -10.07 -4.89 4.49
C LEU A 4 -10.12 -5.56 5.87
N ASN A 5 -9.52 -6.76 6.02
CA ASN A 5 -9.46 -7.44 7.31
C ASN A 5 -8.53 -6.76 8.32
N LYS A 6 -7.45 -6.11 7.87
CA LYS A 6 -6.55 -5.36 8.77
C LYS A 6 -7.08 -3.96 9.14
N GLY A 7 -8.27 -3.57 8.66
CA GLY A 7 -8.94 -2.33 9.07
C GLY A 7 -8.12 -1.06 8.81
N LEU A 8 -7.16 -1.14 7.88
CA LEU A 8 -6.32 -0.01 7.48
C LEU A 8 -7.21 0.96 6.71
N LYS A 9 -7.84 1.90 7.42
CA LYS A 9 -8.64 3.03 6.90
C LYS A 9 -7.77 4.05 6.13
N VAL A 10 -6.73 3.59 5.46
CA VAL A 10 -5.80 4.42 4.69
C VAL A 10 -6.42 4.78 3.33
N MET A 11 -7.36 3.97 2.83
CA MET A 11 -8.02 4.15 1.54
C MET A 11 -9.49 3.71 1.60
N ASP A 12 -10.35 4.34 0.78
CA ASP A 12 -11.77 3.97 0.65
C ASP A 12 -11.90 2.52 0.15
N SER A 13 -12.84 1.76 0.72
CA SER A 13 -13.08 0.36 0.36
C SER A 13 -13.30 0.13 -1.13
N THR A 14 -13.88 1.12 -1.84
CA THR A 14 -14.13 1.04 -3.28
C THR A 14 -12.83 1.08 -4.09
N ALA A 15 -11.91 1.96 -3.70
CA ALA A 15 -10.62 2.10 -4.36
C ALA A 15 -9.72 0.87 -4.12
N ILE A 16 -9.78 0.29 -2.92
CA ILE A 16 -9.06 -0.95 -2.61
C ILE A 16 -9.58 -2.10 -3.49
N SER A 17 -10.90 -2.27 -3.61
CA SER A 17 -11.49 -3.30 -4.47
C SER A 17 -11.10 -3.12 -5.94
N MET A 18 -11.12 -1.88 -6.46
CA MET A 18 -10.66 -1.60 -7.82
C MET A 18 -9.19 -1.97 -8.03
N CYS A 19 -8.31 -1.69 -7.06
CA CYS A 19 -6.90 -2.07 -7.17
C CYS A 19 -6.69 -3.59 -7.08
N MET A 20 -7.43 -4.30 -6.22
CA MET A 20 -7.37 -5.76 -6.14
C MET A 20 -7.87 -6.45 -7.42
N ASP A 21 -8.94 -5.92 -8.02
CA ASP A 21 -9.50 -6.44 -9.27
C ASP A 21 -8.57 -6.23 -10.46
N ASN A 22 -7.80 -5.14 -10.46
CA ASN A 22 -6.87 -4.79 -11.52
C ASN A 22 -5.42 -5.27 -11.28
N ASP A 23 -5.18 -6.10 -10.26
CA ASP A 23 -3.83 -6.60 -9.92
C ASP A 23 -2.81 -5.46 -9.74
N VAL A 24 -3.25 -4.36 -9.11
CA VAL A 24 -2.40 -3.20 -8.85
C VAL A 24 -1.76 -3.34 -7.48
N ASP A 25 -0.44 -3.46 -7.46
CA ASP A 25 0.36 -3.45 -6.24
C ASP A 25 0.27 -2.09 -5.54
N LEU A 26 -0.01 -2.12 -4.24
CA LEU A 26 -0.14 -0.92 -3.41
C LEU A 26 0.96 -0.91 -2.35
N VAL A 27 1.74 0.16 -2.33
CA VAL A 27 2.79 0.38 -1.31
C VAL A 27 2.39 1.56 -0.44
N VAL A 28 2.05 1.27 0.82
CA VAL A 28 1.72 2.30 1.82
C VAL A 28 2.94 2.55 2.68
N PHE A 29 3.47 3.78 2.62
CA PHE A 29 4.65 4.17 3.39
C PHE A 29 4.54 5.60 3.92
N ASN A 30 5.39 5.94 4.89
CA ASN A 30 5.45 7.29 5.45
C ASN A 30 6.26 8.22 4.52
N MET A 31 5.61 9.23 3.94
CA MET A 31 6.25 10.21 3.07
C MET A 31 7.08 11.28 3.82
N ASN A 32 6.83 11.48 5.12
CA ASN A 32 7.53 12.50 5.91
C ASN A 32 8.97 12.09 6.28
N GLU A 33 9.32 10.83 6.08
CA GLU A 33 10.65 10.33 6.36
C GLU A 33 11.56 10.48 5.13
N LYS A 34 12.71 11.10 5.33
CA LYS A 34 13.66 11.40 4.25
C LYS A 34 14.23 10.10 3.68
N GLY A 35 14.05 9.89 2.38
CA GLY A 35 14.55 8.71 1.66
C GLY A 35 13.52 7.59 1.49
N ASN A 36 12.34 7.69 2.12
CA ASN A 36 11.33 6.64 2.00
C ASN A 36 10.74 6.50 0.59
N ILE A 37 10.65 7.59 -0.19
CA ILE A 37 10.21 7.50 -1.59
C ILE A 37 11.18 6.67 -2.43
N GLU A 38 12.49 6.87 -2.25
CA GLU A 38 13.52 6.11 -2.96
C GLU A 38 13.50 4.62 -2.54
N LYS A 39 13.41 4.37 -1.23
CA LYS A 39 13.24 3.01 -0.70
C LYS A 39 11.96 2.34 -1.22
N ALA A 40 10.86 3.08 -1.37
CA ALA A 40 9.59 2.54 -1.84
C ALA A 40 9.69 2.06 -3.28
N VAL A 41 10.34 2.84 -4.16
CA VAL A 41 10.60 2.42 -5.55
C VAL A 41 11.56 1.23 -5.61
N LYS A 42 12.50 1.11 -4.66
CA LYS A 42 13.40 -0.04 -4.52
C LYS A 42 12.75 -1.26 -3.84
N GLY A 43 11.57 -1.14 -3.25
CA GLY A 43 10.92 -2.19 -2.46
C GLY A 43 11.51 -2.39 -1.05
N GLU A 44 12.35 -1.46 -0.58
CA GLU A 44 13.06 -1.50 0.71
C GLU A 44 12.42 -0.57 1.76
N VAL A 45 11.18 -0.13 1.55
CA VAL A 45 10.53 0.82 2.45
C VAL A 45 9.91 0.12 3.66
N GLU A 46 10.11 0.71 4.84
CA GLU A 46 9.37 0.30 6.03
C GLU A 46 7.93 0.79 5.90
N GLY A 47 7.06 -0.11 5.44
CA GLY A 47 5.67 0.17 5.12
C GLY A 47 4.82 -1.09 5.02
N THR A 48 3.62 -0.95 4.47
CA THR A 48 2.75 -2.07 4.15
C THR A 48 2.67 -2.23 2.64
N THR A 49 3.23 -3.32 2.14
CA THR A 49 3.05 -3.74 0.74
C THR A 49 1.83 -4.66 0.68
N ILE A 50 0.88 -4.30 -0.17
CA ILE A 50 -0.29 -5.10 -0.47
C ILE A 50 -0.06 -5.67 -1.86
N THR A 51 0.09 -6.98 -1.88
CA THR A 51 0.18 -7.82 -3.08
C THR A 51 -1.00 -8.80 -3.05
N LYS A 52 -1.42 -9.31 -4.21
CA LYS A 52 -2.55 -10.23 -4.34
C LYS A 52 -2.23 -11.62 -3.79
#